data_AF-A0A2G6EYC0-F1
#
_entry.id   AF-A0A2G6EYC0-F1
#
_cell.length_a   1.000
_cell.length_b   1.000
_cell.length_c   1.000
_cell.angle_alpha   90.00
_cell.angle_beta   90.00
_cell.angle_gamma   90.00
#
_symmetry.space_group_name_H-M   'P 1'
#
loop_
_entity.id
_entity.type
_entity.pdbx_description
1 polymer ?
#
loop_
_entity_poly.entity_id
_entity_poly.type
_entity_poly.pdbx_seq_one_letter_code
_entity_poly.pdbx_strand_id
1 'polypeptide(L)'
;MGIFNLFHGEFVDIIEWTQMNSDTMVYRFPRYKNEIKYGAKLTVREGQTAILVNEGKIADVFPAGIYELKTANLPILSTLQNWQHGFESPFKAEVYFFNTTQFLNQKWGTKQAVTLLDKQFGVVRLRAFGSYTLGVKEPKLLLKKLVGSDGNFEINEVNHQLTNSIVAHFPNILAESRTGVLQLPTRYNELAHRLKQKVKPEFDEYGLQLGKLYIENISLPEAVQKTIDEQTGMNIIGDNINNYAKYQTAKGMANNGEGSQMASAGVGMAMGMEMAKSMAADRHEEEVPPPAPLVYYLMLSGKRKGPMTLDKVMHYLKRGEASADTLIWRKGMPGWKTIGELDEIDLTQFPLPIEPS
;
A
#
# COMPACT_ATOMS: atom_id res chain seq x y z
N MET A 1 59.67 -35.61 7.84
CA MET A 1 59.56 -37.05 7.55
C MET A 1 58.08 -37.37 7.59
N GLY A 2 57.34 -37.10 6.51
CA GLY A 2 57.02 -38.11 5.49
C GLY A 2 55.70 -38.77 5.93
N ILE A 3 54.68 -39.02 5.12
CA ILE A 3 54.69 -39.60 3.78
C ILE A 3 53.20 -39.84 3.41
N PHE A 4 52.81 -39.57 2.16
CA PHE A 4 51.56 -40.01 1.48
C PHE A 4 50.25 -39.22 1.79
N ASN A 5 49.59 -38.50 0.87
CA ASN A 5 49.58 -38.64 -0.58
C ASN A 5 49.38 -37.31 -1.33
N LEU A 6 50.50 -36.86 -1.88
CA LEU A 6 50.62 -36.17 -3.14
C LEU A 6 50.26 -37.16 -4.27
N PHE A 7 48.98 -37.31 -4.62
CA PHE A 7 48.61 -37.96 -5.87
C PHE A 7 48.66 -36.93 -7.01
N HIS A 8 49.74 -37.04 -7.80
CA HIS A 8 49.77 -36.57 -9.18
C HIS A 8 48.85 -37.44 -10.04
N GLY A 9 48.03 -36.83 -10.90
CA GLY A 9 47.37 -37.53 -12.02
C GLY A 9 45.93 -37.09 -12.29
N GLU A 10 45.75 -36.20 -13.27
CA GLU A 10 44.55 -36.05 -14.13
C GLU A 10 43.23 -35.46 -13.58
N PHE A 11 43.24 -34.54 -12.62
CA PHE A 11 42.00 -33.85 -12.23
C PHE A 11 41.78 -32.59 -13.08
N VAL A 12 41.00 -32.75 -14.15
CA VAL A 12 40.39 -31.66 -14.92
C VAL A 12 39.83 -30.61 -13.95
N ASP A 13 40.28 -29.37 -14.11
CA ASP A 13 39.90 -28.29 -13.22
C ASP A 13 38.46 -27.87 -13.49
N ILE A 14 37.53 -28.14 -12.56
CA ILE A 14 36.12 -27.79 -12.74
C ILE A 14 35.92 -26.36 -12.24
N ILE A 15 35.51 -25.48 -13.14
CA ILE A 15 35.15 -24.09 -12.86
C ILE A 15 33.63 -24.00 -12.95
N GLU A 16 32.99 -23.73 -11.82
CA GLU A 16 31.54 -23.65 -11.73
C GLU A 16 31.10 -22.71 -10.60
N TRP A 17 29.87 -22.21 -10.71
CA TRP A 17 29.20 -21.47 -9.65
C TRP A 17 27.94 -22.23 -9.20
N THR A 18 28.01 -22.84 -8.02
CA THR A 18 26.98 -23.75 -7.49
C THR A 18 26.00 -23.08 -6.54
N GLN A 19 26.41 -22.03 -5.84
CA GLN A 19 25.60 -21.33 -4.84
C GLN A 19 25.26 -19.92 -5.33
N MET A 20 24.11 -19.77 -5.98
CA MET A 20 23.58 -18.47 -6.35
C MET A 20 22.77 -17.92 -5.18
N ASN A 21 23.37 -17.00 -4.43
CA ASN A 21 22.63 -16.18 -3.48
C ASN A 21 21.60 -15.36 -4.28
N SER A 22 20.43 -15.07 -3.71
CA SER A 22 19.38 -14.31 -4.43
C SER A 22 19.83 -12.92 -4.85
N ASP A 23 20.84 -12.38 -4.18
CA ASP A 23 21.24 -10.97 -4.29
C ASP A 23 22.55 -10.78 -5.07
N THR A 24 23.28 -11.87 -5.36
CA THR A 24 24.53 -11.82 -6.12
C THR A 24 24.23 -11.77 -7.62
N MET A 25 24.69 -10.70 -8.27
CA MET A 25 24.58 -10.53 -9.72
C MET A 25 25.79 -11.10 -10.45
N VAL A 26 26.99 -10.89 -9.90
CA VAL A 26 28.24 -11.32 -10.53
C VAL A 26 29.16 -11.94 -9.50
N TYR A 27 29.74 -13.09 -9.85
CA TYR A 27 30.67 -13.84 -9.02
C TYR A 27 31.93 -14.16 -9.83
N ARG A 28 33.09 -13.71 -9.36
CA ARG A 28 34.40 -14.11 -9.91
C ARG A 28 34.86 -15.37 -9.23
N PHE A 29 35.12 -16.41 -10.01
CA PHE A 29 35.64 -17.67 -9.51
C PHE A 29 37.04 -17.46 -8.90
N PRO A 30 37.27 -17.79 -7.61
CA PRO A 30 38.55 -17.56 -6.95
C PRO A 30 39.59 -18.60 -7.38
N ARG A 31 40.78 -18.13 -7.78
CA ARG A 31 41.94 -18.98 -8.08
C ARG A 31 43.21 -18.40 -7.50
N TYR A 32 44.10 -19.28 -7.05
CA TYR A 32 45.46 -18.87 -6.68
C TYR A 32 46.17 -18.31 -7.92
N LYS A 33 46.67 -17.08 -7.84
CA LYS A 33 47.34 -16.33 -8.92
C LYS A 33 46.53 -16.15 -10.22
N ASN A 34 45.22 -16.39 -10.20
CA ASN A 34 44.34 -16.37 -11.39
C ASN A 34 44.84 -17.27 -12.53
N GLU A 35 45.49 -18.40 -12.21
CA GLU A 35 45.96 -19.35 -13.22
C GLU A 35 44.91 -20.44 -13.46
N ILE A 36 44.42 -20.54 -14.69
CA ILE A 36 43.51 -21.59 -15.14
C ILE A 36 44.33 -22.70 -15.80
N LYS A 37 44.14 -23.93 -15.34
CA LYS A 37 44.82 -25.11 -15.92
C LYS A 37 44.33 -25.35 -17.35
N TYR A 38 45.25 -25.78 -18.22
CA TYR A 38 44.90 -26.23 -19.57
C TYR A 38 43.91 -27.40 -19.50
N GLY A 39 42.85 -27.37 -20.31
CA GLY A 39 41.81 -28.40 -20.31
C GLY A 39 40.83 -28.32 -19.13
N ALA A 40 40.80 -27.20 -18.40
CA ALA A 40 39.77 -26.96 -17.39
C ALA A 40 38.35 -27.08 -17.98
N LYS A 41 37.43 -27.68 -17.23
CA LYS A 41 36.01 -27.75 -17.59
C LYS A 41 35.25 -26.61 -16.95
N LEU A 42 34.71 -25.72 -17.77
CA LEU A 42 33.79 -24.67 -17.36
C LEU A 42 32.35 -25.19 -17.45
N THR A 43 31.67 -25.25 -16.31
CA THR A 43 30.24 -25.59 -16.25
C THR A 43 29.44 -24.32 -15.98
N VAL A 44 28.66 -23.89 -16.98
CA VAL A 44 27.74 -22.76 -16.88
C VAL A 44 26.33 -23.31 -16.77
N ARG A 45 25.61 -22.97 -15.71
CA ARG A 45 24.26 -23.49 -15.46
C ARG A 45 23.20 -22.67 -16.17
N GLU A 46 21.98 -23.18 -16.23
CA GLU A 46 20.82 -22.39 -16.66
C GLU A 46 20.64 -21.17 -15.75
N GLY A 47 20.22 -20.04 -16.34
CA GLY A 47 20.18 -18.77 -15.62
C GLY A 47 21.57 -18.18 -15.32
N GLN A 48 22.63 -18.70 -15.94
CA GLN A 48 23.98 -18.15 -15.86
C GLN A 48 24.56 -17.83 -17.23
N THR A 49 25.53 -16.93 -17.23
CA THR A 49 26.48 -16.74 -18.33
C THR A 49 27.85 -16.54 -17.72
N ALA A 50 28.89 -17.12 -18.30
CA ALA A 50 30.26 -16.91 -17.86
C ALA A 50 31.04 -16.05 -18.86
N ILE A 51 31.89 -15.16 -18.36
CA ILE A 51 32.83 -14.37 -19.16
C ILE A 51 34.24 -14.75 -18.72
N LEU A 52 35.07 -15.11 -19.69
CA LEU A 52 36.50 -15.27 -19.49
C LEU A 52 37.20 -13.95 -19.80
N VAL A 53 37.97 -13.45 -18.84
CA VAL A 53 38.80 -12.26 -18.97
C VAL A 53 40.26 -12.70 -18.93
N ASN A 54 41.04 -12.37 -19.96
CA ASN A 54 42.47 -12.61 -20.00
C ASN A 54 43.21 -11.26 -20.04
N GLU A 55 44.17 -11.06 -19.14
CA GLU A 55 44.99 -9.84 -19.06
C GLU A 55 44.17 -8.54 -19.09
N GLY A 56 43.01 -8.55 -18.41
CA GLY A 56 42.09 -7.40 -18.34
C GLY A 56 41.23 -7.16 -19.59
N LYS A 57 41.27 -8.07 -20.57
CA LYS A 57 40.41 -8.01 -21.77
C LYS A 57 39.43 -9.18 -21.78
N ILE A 58 38.19 -8.90 -22.18
CA ILE A 58 37.18 -9.95 -22.39
C ILE A 58 37.66 -10.84 -23.54
N ALA A 59 37.91 -12.11 -23.25
CA ALA A 59 38.39 -13.11 -24.21
C ALA A 59 37.21 -13.83 -24.88
N ASP A 60 36.23 -14.28 -24.09
CA ASP A 60 35.07 -15.01 -24.61
C ASP A 60 33.87 -14.99 -23.63
N VAL A 61 32.69 -15.36 -24.12
CA VAL A 61 31.44 -15.44 -23.36
C VAL A 61 30.74 -16.77 -23.60
N PHE A 62 30.45 -17.46 -22.50
CA PHE A 62 29.90 -18.81 -22.47
C PHE A 62 28.46 -18.78 -21.94
N PRO A 63 27.44 -19.05 -22.77
CA PRO A 63 26.09 -19.29 -22.29
C PRO A 63 26.00 -20.62 -21.53
N ALA A 64 24.82 -20.98 -21.01
CA ALA A 64 24.61 -22.25 -20.30
C ALA A 64 25.12 -23.45 -21.11
N GLY A 65 25.88 -24.33 -20.46
CA GLY A 65 26.57 -25.46 -21.11
C GLY A 65 27.84 -25.89 -20.40
N ILE A 66 28.48 -26.93 -20.93
CA ILE A 66 29.77 -27.44 -20.46
C ILE A 66 30.79 -27.17 -21.55
N TYR A 67 31.89 -26.50 -21.19
CA TYR A 67 32.95 -26.10 -22.10
C TYR A 67 34.29 -26.61 -21.60
N GLU A 68 35.18 -26.91 -22.53
CA GLU A 68 36.58 -27.21 -22.22
C GLU A 68 37.43 -26.00 -22.61
N LEU A 69 38.11 -25.41 -21.63
CA LEU A 69 38.94 -24.23 -21.83
C LEU A 69 40.30 -24.63 -22.40
N LYS A 70 40.44 -24.47 -23.72
CA LYS A 70 41.69 -24.64 -24.47
C LYS A 70 42.09 -23.32 -25.10
N THR A 71 43.38 -22.98 -25.02
CA THR A 71 43.95 -21.76 -25.61
C THR A 71 43.63 -21.61 -27.11
N ALA A 72 43.55 -22.74 -27.84
CA ALA A 72 43.24 -22.76 -29.28
C ALA A 72 41.79 -22.44 -29.63
N ASN A 73 40.84 -22.62 -28.70
CA ASN A 73 39.41 -22.44 -28.97
C ASN A 73 38.90 -21.02 -28.63
N LEU A 74 39.79 -20.14 -28.16
CA LEU A 74 39.45 -18.80 -27.71
C LEU A 74 39.91 -17.78 -28.76
N PRO A 75 39.00 -17.10 -29.49
CA PRO A 75 39.34 -16.33 -30.69
C PRO A 75 40.32 -15.18 -30.46
N ILE A 76 40.35 -14.59 -29.25
CA ILE A 76 41.30 -13.51 -28.91
C ILE A 76 42.65 -14.08 -28.45
N LEU A 77 42.66 -15.26 -27.82
CA LEU A 77 43.91 -15.90 -27.39
C LEU A 77 44.65 -16.54 -28.56
N SER A 78 43.92 -17.07 -29.55
CA SER A 78 44.51 -17.61 -30.77
C SER A 78 45.26 -16.56 -31.58
N THR A 79 44.91 -15.27 -31.44
CA THR A 79 45.63 -14.18 -32.11
C THR A 79 46.95 -13.83 -31.41
N LEU A 80 47.07 -14.07 -30.09
CA LEU A 80 48.33 -13.97 -29.33
C LEU A 80 49.20 -15.25 -29.43
N GLN A 81 48.67 -16.32 -30.03
CA GLN A 81 49.26 -17.66 -30.10
C GLN A 81 50.45 -17.80 -31.08
N ASN A 82 50.90 -16.70 -31.70
CA ASN A 82 52.03 -16.72 -32.63
C ASN A 82 53.43 -16.76 -31.97
N TRP A 83 53.52 -17.04 -30.66
CA TRP A 83 54.80 -17.31 -30.00
C TRP A 83 55.14 -18.80 -30.08
N GLN A 84 56.26 -19.13 -30.72
CA GLN A 84 56.65 -20.43 -31.29
C GLN A 84 56.88 -21.62 -30.34
N HIS A 85 56.28 -21.66 -29.14
CA HIS A 85 56.39 -22.83 -28.27
C HIS A 85 55.01 -23.29 -27.82
N GLY A 86 54.66 -24.53 -28.16
CA GLY A 86 53.40 -25.17 -27.76
C GLY A 86 53.31 -25.25 -26.24
N PHE A 87 52.32 -24.58 -25.67
CA PHE A 87 52.14 -24.54 -24.22
C PHE A 87 50.82 -25.21 -23.83
N GLU A 88 50.90 -26.45 -23.37
CA GLU A 88 49.95 -27.05 -22.40
C GLU A 88 50.15 -26.43 -20.99
N SER A 89 50.40 -25.13 -20.91
CA SER A 89 50.72 -24.45 -19.65
C SER A 89 49.53 -23.64 -19.14
N PRO A 90 49.37 -23.53 -17.81
CA PRO A 90 48.36 -22.67 -17.21
C PRO A 90 48.46 -21.24 -17.75
N PHE A 91 47.32 -20.61 -17.96
CA PHE A 91 47.25 -19.22 -18.43
C PHE A 91 46.56 -18.34 -17.38
N LYS A 92 46.97 -17.08 -17.30
CA LYS A 92 46.37 -16.10 -16.37
C LYS A 92 45.03 -15.65 -16.91
N ALA A 93 43.95 -16.03 -16.27
CA ALA A 93 42.62 -15.58 -16.64
C ALA A 93 41.65 -15.62 -15.46
N GLU A 94 40.61 -14.81 -15.57
CA GLU A 94 39.54 -14.70 -14.59
C GLU A 94 38.24 -15.19 -15.24
N VAL A 95 37.44 -15.96 -14.50
CA VAL A 95 36.10 -16.36 -14.93
C VAL A 95 35.09 -15.65 -14.05
N TYR A 96 34.25 -14.84 -14.69
CA TYR A 96 33.14 -14.15 -14.05
C TYR A 96 31.83 -14.83 -14.44
N PHE A 97 31.07 -15.30 -13.47
CA PHE A 97 29.71 -15.78 -13.66
C PHE A 97 28.71 -14.66 -13.43
N PHE A 98 27.70 -14.58 -14.28
CA PHE A 98 26.63 -13.60 -14.25
C PHE A 98 25.31 -14.34 -14.04
N ASN A 99 24.52 -13.89 -13.07
CA ASN A 99 23.17 -14.36 -12.88
C ASN A 99 22.23 -13.65 -13.86
N THR A 100 21.69 -14.39 -14.82
CA THR A 100 20.77 -13.87 -15.84
C THR A 100 19.30 -14.08 -15.49
N THR A 101 19.01 -14.55 -14.28
CA THR A 101 17.62 -14.65 -13.77
C THR A 101 17.05 -13.27 -13.43
N GLN A 102 15.75 -13.23 -13.12
CA GLN A 102 15.08 -11.99 -12.70
C GLN A 102 15.19 -11.81 -11.19
N PHE A 103 15.79 -10.70 -10.78
CA PHE A 103 15.75 -10.19 -9.42
C PHE A 103 14.41 -9.51 -9.18
N LEU A 104 13.64 -10.05 -8.25
CA LEU A 104 12.27 -9.61 -7.98
C LEU A 104 12.24 -8.56 -6.87
N ASN A 105 11.13 -7.86 -6.75
CA ASN A 105 10.76 -7.01 -5.62
C ASN A 105 11.80 -5.92 -5.25
N GLN A 106 12.49 -5.37 -6.25
CA GLN A 106 13.38 -4.24 -6.04
C GLN A 106 12.54 -2.99 -5.76
N LYS A 107 12.76 -2.33 -4.63
CA LYS A 107 11.91 -1.23 -4.18
C LYS A 107 12.39 0.10 -4.75
N TRP A 108 11.45 0.99 -5.08
CA TRP A 108 11.72 2.38 -5.39
C TRP A 108 10.73 3.29 -4.66
N GLY A 109 11.14 4.53 -4.38
CA GLY A 109 10.24 5.50 -3.75
C GLY A 109 10.82 6.90 -3.70
N THR A 110 9.94 7.89 -3.80
CA THR A 110 10.31 9.31 -3.76
C THR A 110 10.80 9.69 -2.36
N LYS A 111 12.08 10.05 -2.22
CA LYS A 111 12.65 10.51 -0.93
C LYS A 111 12.01 11.83 -0.47
N GLN A 112 11.83 12.75 -1.40
CA GLN A 112 11.16 14.03 -1.19
C GLN A 112 9.77 14.00 -1.84
N ALA A 113 8.85 14.80 -1.32
CA ALA A 113 7.52 14.90 -1.90
C ALA A 113 7.59 15.61 -3.27
N VAL A 114 6.92 15.02 -4.25
CA VAL A 114 6.76 15.54 -5.61
C VAL A 114 5.57 16.49 -5.65
N THR A 115 5.75 17.65 -6.27
CA THR A 115 4.68 18.63 -6.41
C THR A 115 3.84 18.36 -7.65
N LEU A 116 2.53 18.26 -7.48
CA LEU A 116 1.53 18.12 -8.54
C LEU A 116 0.57 19.31 -8.49
N LEU A 117 0.29 19.90 -9.65
CA LEU A 117 -0.78 20.89 -9.78
C LEU A 117 -2.10 20.17 -10.09
N ASP A 118 -2.99 20.14 -9.10
CA ASP A 118 -4.32 19.56 -9.20
C ASP A 118 -5.38 20.66 -9.40
N LYS A 119 -6.42 20.36 -10.19
CA LYS A 119 -7.47 21.34 -10.51
C LYS A 119 -8.40 21.62 -9.34
N GLN A 120 -8.63 20.63 -8.47
CA GLN A 120 -9.55 20.72 -7.34
C GLN A 120 -8.84 21.19 -6.07
N PHE A 121 -7.61 20.73 -5.85
CA PHE A 121 -6.87 20.98 -4.61
C PHE A 121 -5.70 21.96 -4.75
N GLY A 122 -5.44 22.48 -5.97
CA GLY A 122 -4.30 23.35 -6.23
C GLY A 122 -2.99 22.60 -6.13
N VAL A 123 -1.99 23.17 -5.44
CA VAL A 123 -0.66 22.56 -5.34
C VAL A 123 -0.67 21.45 -4.28
N VAL A 124 -0.51 20.20 -4.72
CA VAL A 124 -0.49 19.02 -3.86
C VAL A 124 0.90 18.39 -3.84
N ARG A 125 1.40 18.03 -2.65
CA ARG A 125 2.68 17.35 -2.47
C ARG A 125 2.47 15.87 -2.22
N LEU A 126 2.90 15.04 -3.17
CA LEU A 126 2.67 13.60 -3.20
C LEU A 126 3.96 12.83 -2.92
N ARG A 127 3.86 11.66 -2.29
CA ARG A 127 4.98 10.70 -2.26
C ARG A 127 4.54 9.40 -2.92
N ALA A 128 5.40 8.82 -3.74
CA ALA A 128 5.10 7.56 -4.41
C ALA A 128 6.14 6.51 -4.09
N PHE A 129 5.70 5.25 -4.06
CA PHE A 129 6.58 4.10 -3.97
C PHE A 129 6.01 2.94 -4.78
N GLY A 130 6.90 1.99 -5.06
CA GLY A 130 6.52 0.72 -5.65
C GLY A 130 7.72 -0.20 -5.80
N SER A 131 7.61 -1.12 -6.75
CA SER A 131 8.63 -2.13 -6.99
C SER A 131 8.92 -2.31 -8.48
N TYR A 132 10.08 -2.90 -8.78
CA TYR A 132 10.48 -3.30 -10.12
C TYR A 132 11.21 -4.65 -10.10
N THR A 133 11.31 -5.27 -11.27
CA THR A 133 12.17 -6.43 -11.49
C THR A 133 13.36 -6.04 -12.33
N LEU A 134 14.50 -6.63 -12.00
CA LEU A 134 15.80 -6.37 -12.63
C LEU A 134 16.34 -7.68 -13.19
N GLY A 135 17.10 -7.62 -14.28
CA GLY A 135 17.86 -8.77 -14.76
C GLY A 135 19.14 -8.30 -15.43
N VAL A 136 20.08 -9.22 -15.64
CA VAL A 136 21.27 -8.94 -16.45
C VAL A 136 20.93 -9.19 -17.92
N LYS A 137 21.07 -8.16 -18.76
CA LYS A 137 20.81 -8.23 -20.20
C LYS A 137 22.10 -8.41 -21.00
N GLU A 138 23.11 -7.61 -20.69
CA GLU A 138 24.39 -7.55 -21.39
C GLU A 138 25.55 -7.74 -20.40
N PRO A 139 25.91 -9.00 -20.07
CA PRO A 139 26.98 -9.32 -19.12
C PRO A 139 28.31 -8.58 -19.39
N LYS A 140 28.70 -8.44 -20.67
CA LYS A 140 29.93 -7.72 -21.06
C LYS A 140 29.90 -6.25 -20.65
N LEU A 141 28.75 -5.60 -20.84
CA LEU A 141 28.58 -4.19 -20.53
C LEU A 141 28.54 -3.97 -19.03
N LEU A 142 27.83 -4.85 -18.31
CA LEU A 142 27.78 -4.85 -16.84
C LEU A 142 29.18 -5.01 -16.23
N LEU A 143 29.97 -5.96 -16.72
CA LEU A 143 31.35 -6.18 -16.30
C LEU A 143 32.20 -4.91 -16.46
N LYS A 144 32.13 -4.30 -17.63
CA LYS A 144 32.95 -3.13 -18.00
C LYS A 144 32.55 -1.86 -17.25
N LYS A 145 31.26 -1.68 -16.93
CA LYS A 145 30.71 -0.43 -16.41
C LYS A 145 30.55 -0.41 -14.89
N LEU A 146 30.18 -1.53 -14.27
CA LEU A 146 29.84 -1.58 -12.85
C LEU A 146 30.76 -2.48 -12.04
N VAL A 147 31.01 -3.71 -12.48
CA VAL A 147 31.76 -4.71 -11.70
C VAL A 147 33.26 -4.34 -11.61
N GLY A 148 33.86 -3.94 -12.73
CA GLY A 148 35.30 -3.67 -12.77
C GLY A 148 36.12 -4.88 -12.31
N SER A 149 36.88 -4.73 -11.22
CA SER A 149 37.68 -5.79 -10.61
C SER A 149 37.04 -6.41 -9.36
N ASP A 150 35.81 -6.01 -9.00
CA ASP A 150 35.11 -6.61 -7.87
C ASP A 150 34.83 -8.09 -8.16
N GLY A 151 35.17 -8.94 -7.18
CA GLY A 151 34.97 -10.38 -7.28
C GLY A 151 33.56 -10.83 -6.92
N ASN A 152 32.75 -9.98 -6.28
CA ASN A 152 31.39 -10.32 -5.88
C ASN A 152 30.53 -9.05 -5.92
N PHE A 153 29.72 -8.91 -6.97
CA PHE A 153 28.87 -7.73 -7.19
C PHE A 153 27.41 -8.06 -6.88
N GLU A 154 26.83 -7.32 -5.93
CA GLU A 154 25.46 -7.51 -5.46
C GLU A 154 24.50 -6.43 -6.01
N ILE A 155 23.20 -6.75 -6.05
CA ILE A 155 22.16 -5.84 -6.55
C ILE A 155 22.16 -4.51 -5.79
N ASN A 156 22.41 -4.56 -4.47
CA ASN A 156 22.36 -3.39 -3.60
C ASN A 156 23.37 -2.31 -3.99
N GLU A 157 24.48 -2.68 -4.62
CA GLU A 157 25.53 -1.76 -5.06
C GLU A 157 25.07 -0.84 -6.19
N VAL A 158 24.15 -1.32 -7.05
CA VAL A 158 23.59 -0.52 -8.16
C VAL A 158 22.21 0.05 -7.86
N ASN A 159 21.49 -0.54 -6.90
CA ASN A 159 20.07 -0.24 -6.65
C ASN A 159 19.80 1.24 -6.35
N HIS A 160 20.70 1.91 -5.63
CA HIS A 160 20.53 3.34 -5.32
C HIS A 160 20.50 4.21 -6.57
N GLN A 161 21.41 3.96 -7.53
CA GLN A 161 21.48 4.70 -8.78
C GLN A 161 20.23 4.45 -9.64
N LEU A 162 19.80 3.19 -9.75
CA LEU A 162 18.60 2.80 -10.51
C LEU A 162 17.32 3.42 -9.92
N THR A 163 17.21 3.40 -8.60
CA THR A 163 16.07 4.02 -7.90
C THR A 163 16.05 5.53 -8.09
N ASN A 164 17.22 6.20 -8.07
CA ASN A 164 17.28 7.64 -8.31
C ASN A 164 16.81 8.00 -9.73
N SER A 165 17.16 7.19 -10.74
CA SER A 165 16.66 7.35 -12.12
C SER A 165 15.13 7.29 -12.16
N ILE A 166 14.52 6.26 -11.56
CA ILE A 166 13.06 6.12 -11.49
C ILE A 166 12.41 7.34 -10.83
N VAL A 167 12.95 7.75 -9.68
CA VAL A 167 12.42 8.89 -8.90
C VAL A 167 12.58 10.22 -9.64
N ALA A 168 13.67 10.40 -10.40
CA ALA A 168 13.92 11.64 -11.15
C ALA A 168 12.93 11.85 -12.32
N HIS A 169 12.53 10.77 -13.00
CA HIS A 169 11.58 10.86 -14.12
C HIS A 169 10.11 10.87 -13.69
N PHE A 170 9.80 10.33 -12.51
CA PHE A 170 8.42 10.20 -12.03
C PHE A 170 7.61 11.52 -12.01
N PRO A 171 8.14 12.67 -11.54
CA PRO A 171 7.43 13.95 -11.58
C PRO A 171 6.95 14.37 -12.98
N ASN A 172 7.80 14.17 -14.00
CA ASN A 172 7.46 14.53 -15.38
C ASN A 172 6.31 13.64 -15.88
N ILE A 173 6.36 12.33 -15.61
CA ILE A 173 5.28 11.40 -15.97
C ILE A 173 3.96 11.79 -15.30
N LEU A 174 3.99 12.20 -14.03
CA LEU A 174 2.79 12.69 -13.33
C LEU A 174 2.23 13.95 -13.99
N ALA A 175 3.07 14.96 -14.24
CA ALA A 175 2.66 16.22 -14.85
C ALA A 175 2.08 16.03 -16.27
N GLU A 176 2.73 15.19 -17.09
CA GLU A 176 2.27 14.86 -18.45
C GLU A 176 0.94 14.12 -18.47
N SER A 177 0.65 13.31 -17.45
CA SER A 177 -0.60 12.55 -17.37
C SER A 177 -1.85 13.42 -17.23
N ARG A 178 -1.69 14.65 -16.72
CA ARG A 178 -2.77 15.59 -16.36
C ARG A 178 -3.90 14.93 -15.55
N THR A 179 -3.56 13.89 -14.79
CA THR A 179 -4.51 13.10 -14.01
C THR A 179 -4.70 13.77 -12.65
N GLY A 180 -5.95 14.02 -12.29
CA GLY A 180 -6.27 14.57 -10.96
C GLY A 180 -5.90 13.60 -9.85
N VAL A 181 -5.58 14.13 -8.68
CA VAL A 181 -5.02 13.37 -7.55
C VAL A 181 -5.91 12.18 -7.14
N LEU A 182 -7.23 12.36 -7.14
CA LEU A 182 -8.20 11.32 -6.81
C LEU A 182 -8.31 10.21 -7.88
N GLN A 183 -7.91 10.50 -9.12
CA GLN A 183 -7.96 9.57 -10.25
C GLN A 183 -6.65 8.80 -10.43
N LEU A 184 -5.55 9.22 -9.78
CA LEU A 184 -4.25 8.56 -9.90
C LEU A 184 -4.30 7.05 -9.66
N PRO A 185 -5.01 6.51 -8.64
CA PRO A 185 -5.07 5.07 -8.40
C PRO A 185 -5.63 4.27 -9.58
N THR A 186 -6.54 4.86 -10.36
CA THR A 186 -7.13 4.21 -11.55
C THR A 186 -6.14 4.12 -12.72
N ARG A 187 -5.01 4.83 -12.65
CA ARG A 187 -4.03 4.97 -13.73
C ARG A 187 -2.62 4.46 -13.39
N TYR A 188 -2.43 3.79 -12.25
CA TYR A 188 -1.10 3.31 -11.86
C TYR A 188 -0.41 2.45 -12.92
N ASN A 189 -1.14 1.55 -13.59
CA ASN A 189 -0.56 0.69 -14.64
C ASN A 189 -0.07 1.50 -15.85
N GLU A 190 -0.85 2.50 -16.26
CA GLU A 190 -0.49 3.38 -17.38
C GLU A 190 0.73 4.25 -17.03
N LEU A 191 0.73 4.87 -15.84
CA LEU A 191 1.83 5.68 -15.34
C LEU A 191 3.11 4.85 -15.20
N ALA A 192 3.01 3.65 -14.63
CA ALA A 192 4.13 2.72 -14.48
C ALA A 192 4.69 2.29 -15.83
N HIS A 193 3.83 2.03 -16.83
CA HIS A 193 4.27 1.69 -18.17
C HIS A 193 5.04 2.84 -18.84
N ARG A 194 4.51 4.06 -18.78
CA ARG A 194 5.18 5.25 -19.33
C ARG A 194 6.51 5.53 -18.62
N LEU A 195 6.52 5.44 -17.29
CA LEU A 195 7.74 5.62 -16.50
C LEU A 195 8.79 4.57 -16.88
N LYS A 196 8.40 3.30 -16.96
CA LYS A 196 9.28 2.22 -17.42
C LYS A 196 9.89 2.53 -18.79
N GLN A 197 9.08 2.93 -19.78
CA GLN A 197 9.58 3.27 -21.11
C GLN A 197 10.62 4.40 -21.06
N LYS A 198 10.39 5.39 -20.20
CA LYS A 198 11.29 6.55 -20.06
C LYS A 198 12.63 6.18 -19.43
N VAL A 199 12.62 5.33 -18.40
CA VAL A 199 13.85 4.99 -17.63
C VAL A 199 14.61 3.80 -18.20
N LYS A 200 13.96 2.95 -18.99
CA LYS A 200 14.57 1.74 -19.56
C LYS A 200 15.93 1.99 -20.24
N PRO A 201 16.14 3.05 -21.03
CA PRO A 201 17.45 3.31 -21.66
C PRO A 201 18.60 3.44 -20.65
N GLU A 202 18.36 4.06 -19.50
CA GLU A 202 19.39 4.22 -18.45
C GLU A 202 19.78 2.87 -17.82
N PHE A 203 18.85 1.92 -17.75
CA PHE A 203 19.17 0.54 -17.34
C PHE A 203 19.97 -0.19 -18.43
N ASP A 204 19.57 -0.03 -19.69
CA ASP A 204 20.28 -0.62 -20.83
C ASP A 204 21.75 -0.13 -20.92
N GLU A 205 22.04 1.12 -20.53
CA GLU A 205 23.41 1.68 -20.49
C GLU A 205 24.37 0.93 -19.55
N TYR A 206 23.83 0.29 -18.51
CA TYR A 206 24.59 -0.54 -17.58
C TYR A 206 24.54 -2.03 -17.93
N GLY A 207 23.91 -2.40 -19.05
CA GLY A 207 23.68 -3.79 -19.43
C GLY A 207 22.62 -4.50 -18.59
N LEU A 208 21.72 -3.73 -17.97
CA LEU A 208 20.65 -4.23 -17.12
C LEU A 208 19.31 -4.19 -17.84
N GLN A 209 18.48 -5.20 -17.59
CA GLN A 209 17.10 -5.27 -18.04
C GLN A 209 16.17 -4.75 -16.95
N LEU A 210 15.48 -3.65 -17.23
CA LEU A 210 14.28 -3.28 -16.47
C LEU A 210 13.11 -4.17 -16.91
N GLY A 211 12.73 -5.10 -16.05
CA GLY A 211 11.61 -6.02 -16.25
C GLY A 211 10.26 -5.34 -15.98
N LYS A 212 9.50 -5.78 -14.98
CA LYS A 212 8.25 -5.11 -14.61
C LYS A 212 8.53 -3.90 -13.72
N LEU A 213 7.70 -2.87 -13.82
CA LEU A 213 7.73 -1.71 -12.92
C LEU A 213 6.29 -1.48 -12.44
N TYR A 214 6.14 -1.28 -11.14
CA TYR A 214 4.87 -1.07 -10.47
C TYR A 214 4.89 0.22 -9.67
N ILE A 215 3.76 0.92 -9.68
CA ILE A 215 3.43 1.94 -8.68
C ILE A 215 2.46 1.26 -7.72
N GLU A 216 2.87 1.11 -6.46
CA GLU A 216 2.04 0.45 -5.44
C GLU A 216 1.15 1.48 -4.74
N ASN A 217 1.69 2.66 -4.46
CA ASN A 217 0.94 3.72 -3.83
C ASN A 217 1.48 5.11 -4.17
N ILE A 218 0.56 6.07 -4.28
CA ILE A 218 0.83 7.50 -4.26
C ILE A 218 0.07 8.07 -3.05
N SER A 219 0.83 8.44 -2.02
CA SER A 219 0.31 8.97 -0.77
C SER A 219 0.09 10.48 -0.86
N LEU A 220 -1.07 10.90 -0.35
CA LEU A 220 -1.48 12.29 -0.28
C LEU A 220 -0.99 12.90 1.04
N PRO A 221 -0.77 14.23 1.10
CA PRO A 221 -0.47 14.89 2.37
C PRO A 221 -1.72 14.87 3.26
N GLU A 222 -1.51 14.79 4.58
CA GLU A 222 -2.60 14.66 5.57
C GLU A 222 -3.67 15.76 5.45
N ALA A 223 -3.26 17.00 5.16
CA ALA A 223 -4.18 18.11 4.95
C ALA A 223 -5.19 17.84 3.82
N VAL A 224 -4.73 17.27 2.69
CA VAL A 224 -5.59 16.93 1.56
C VAL A 224 -6.47 15.73 1.89
N GLN A 225 -5.93 14.73 2.59
CA GLN A 225 -6.74 13.59 3.07
C GLN A 225 -7.91 14.06 3.95
N LYS A 226 -7.63 14.93 4.93
CA LYS A 226 -8.65 15.52 5.80
C LYS A 226 -9.73 16.27 5.01
N THR A 227 -9.34 17.06 4.01
CA THR A 227 -10.32 17.77 3.16
C THR A 227 -11.20 16.80 2.36
N ILE A 228 -10.62 15.71 1.84
CA ILE A 228 -11.38 14.67 1.13
C ILE A 228 -12.37 13.99 2.08
N ASP A 229 -11.94 13.63 3.28
CA ASP A 229 -12.79 12.98 4.28
C ASP A 229 -13.95 13.88 4.71
N GLU A 230 -13.69 15.18 4.88
CA GLU A 230 -14.72 16.18 5.21
C GLU A 230 -15.72 16.37 4.07
N GLN A 231 -15.26 16.52 2.83
CA GLN A 231 -16.13 16.61 1.66
C GLN A 231 -16.96 15.33 1.47
N THR A 232 -16.35 14.16 1.70
CA THR A 232 -17.05 12.87 1.63
C THR A 232 -18.12 12.78 2.71
N GLY A 233 -17.79 13.18 3.95
CA GLY A 233 -18.76 13.30 5.04
C GLY A 233 -19.94 14.21 4.69
N MET A 234 -19.67 15.40 4.13
CA MET A 234 -20.70 16.34 3.68
C MET A 234 -21.59 15.76 2.57
N ASN A 235 -21.00 15.07 1.59
CA ASN A 235 -21.75 14.44 0.50
C ASN A 235 -22.61 13.26 0.95
N ILE A 236 -22.12 12.45 1.90
CA ILE A 236 -22.91 11.36 2.52
C ILE A 236 -24.10 11.94 3.30
N ILE A 237 -23.94 13.11 3.90
CA ILE A 237 -24.97 13.78 4.68
C ILE A 237 -26.07 14.41 3.79
N GLY A 238 -25.72 14.89 2.58
CA GLY A 238 -26.66 15.41 1.58
C GLY A 238 -27.52 16.60 2.06
N ASP A 239 -28.56 16.98 1.29
CA ASP A 239 -29.48 18.14 1.47
C ASP A 239 -30.14 18.30 2.85
N ASN A 240 -29.87 17.41 3.79
CA ASN A 240 -30.43 17.44 5.12
C ASN A 240 -29.53 18.28 6.05
N ILE A 241 -29.68 19.61 5.98
CA ILE A 241 -28.91 20.60 6.78
C ILE A 241 -28.96 20.30 8.30
N ASN A 242 -30.04 19.66 8.76
CA ASN A 242 -30.19 19.18 10.14
C ASN A 242 -29.20 18.09 10.53
N ASN A 243 -28.71 17.31 9.58
CA ASN A 243 -27.68 16.29 9.81
C ASN A 243 -26.27 16.90 9.83
N TYR A 244 -26.03 18.05 9.20
CA TYR A 244 -24.75 18.77 9.28
C TYR A 244 -24.48 19.32 10.69
N ALA A 245 -25.47 20.00 11.28
CA ALA A 245 -25.36 20.49 12.66
C ALA A 245 -25.15 19.33 13.65
N LYS A 246 -25.86 18.22 13.48
CA LYS A 246 -25.68 17.00 14.28
C LYS A 246 -24.32 16.35 14.06
N TYR A 247 -23.82 16.28 12.83
CA TYR A 247 -22.52 15.70 12.50
C TYR A 247 -21.36 16.52 13.05
N GLN A 248 -21.38 17.84 12.90
CA GLN A 248 -20.36 18.73 13.48
C GLN A 248 -20.38 18.68 15.01
N THR A 249 -21.56 18.62 15.63
CA THR A 249 -21.69 18.43 17.08
C THR A 249 -21.14 17.07 17.51
N ALA A 250 -21.43 15.99 16.77
CA ALA A 250 -20.91 14.65 17.06
C ALA A 250 -19.39 14.55 16.87
N LYS A 251 -18.83 15.16 15.81
CA LYS A 251 -17.37 15.22 15.55
C LYS A 251 -16.66 16.06 16.63
N GLY A 252 -17.26 17.17 17.06
CA GLY A 252 -16.79 18.00 18.16
C GLY A 252 -16.82 17.29 19.53
N MET A 253 -17.81 16.42 19.76
CA MET A 253 -17.89 15.55 20.95
C MET A 253 -16.93 14.35 20.88
N ALA A 254 -16.58 13.88 19.68
CA ALA A 254 -15.66 12.76 19.49
C ALA A 254 -14.18 13.18 19.63
N ASN A 255 -13.83 14.40 19.21
CA ASN A 255 -12.48 14.97 19.34
C ASN A 255 -12.22 15.59 20.72
N ASN A 256 -12.59 14.92 21.82
CA ASN A 256 -12.40 15.37 23.21
C ASN A 256 -10.90 15.54 23.58
N GLY A 257 -10.27 16.57 23.02
CA GLY A 257 -9.04 17.18 23.49
C GLY A 257 -9.36 18.50 24.19
N GLU A 258 -8.56 18.82 25.21
CA GLU A 258 -8.75 19.86 26.25
C GLU A 258 -8.98 21.31 25.76
N GLY A 259 -9.06 21.58 24.46
CA GLY A 259 -9.35 22.90 23.88
C GLY A 259 -10.83 23.20 23.59
N SER A 260 -11.75 22.27 23.91
CA SER A 260 -13.16 22.31 23.47
C SER A 260 -14.07 23.30 24.23
N GLN A 261 -13.61 23.92 25.31
CA GLN A 261 -14.44 24.87 26.09
C GLN A 261 -14.66 26.20 25.37
N MET A 262 -13.73 26.65 24.52
CA MET A 262 -13.89 27.93 23.79
C MET A 262 -14.67 27.77 22.48
N ALA A 263 -14.55 26.62 21.79
CA ALA A 263 -15.30 26.35 20.56
C ALA A 263 -16.79 26.02 20.82
N SER A 264 -17.08 25.35 21.95
CA SER A 264 -18.47 25.13 22.41
C SER A 264 -19.17 26.42 22.84
N ALA A 265 -18.42 27.39 23.38
CA ALA A 265 -18.95 28.71 23.70
C ALA A 265 -19.31 29.54 22.44
N GLY A 266 -18.51 29.45 21.37
CA GLY A 266 -18.79 30.15 20.10
C GLY A 266 -20.05 29.65 19.38
N VAL A 267 -20.29 28.33 19.41
CA VAL A 267 -21.52 27.71 18.88
C VAL A 267 -22.71 28.01 19.79
N GLY A 268 -22.52 28.01 21.12
CA GLY A 268 -23.56 28.40 22.08
C GLY A 268 -24.02 29.86 21.95
N MET A 269 -23.09 30.79 21.67
CA MET A 269 -23.43 32.20 21.40
C MET A 269 -24.08 32.39 20.04
N ALA A 270 -23.64 31.70 18.99
CA ALA A 270 -24.27 31.77 17.66
C ALA A 270 -25.73 31.29 17.71
N MET A 271 -26.01 30.18 18.41
CA MET A 271 -27.37 29.73 18.69
C MET A 271 -28.16 30.73 19.56
N GLY A 272 -27.53 31.33 20.57
CA GLY A 272 -28.17 32.33 21.44
C GLY A 272 -28.56 33.62 20.70
N MET A 273 -27.78 34.03 19.71
CA MET A 273 -28.03 35.26 18.94
C MET A 273 -29.08 35.06 17.84
N GLU A 274 -29.15 33.87 17.25
CA GLU A 274 -30.21 33.50 16.29
C GLU A 274 -31.57 33.32 17.00
N MET A 275 -31.55 32.81 18.23
CA MET A 275 -32.73 32.73 19.11
C MET A 275 -33.18 34.10 19.64
N ALA A 276 -32.25 35.05 19.85
CA ALA A 276 -32.58 36.42 20.22
C ALA A 276 -33.15 37.25 19.05
N LYS A 277 -32.75 36.93 17.81
CA LYS A 277 -33.27 37.58 16.60
C LYS A 277 -34.66 37.09 16.21
N SER A 278 -34.97 35.82 16.45
CA SER A 278 -36.34 35.29 16.27
C SER A 278 -37.33 35.82 17.31
N MET A 279 -36.85 36.21 18.51
CA MET A 279 -37.70 36.82 19.54
C MET A 279 -37.99 38.32 19.35
N ALA A 280 -37.29 39.02 18.45
CA ALA A 280 -37.50 40.46 18.21
C ALA A 280 -38.41 40.78 17.01
N ALA A 281 -38.75 39.79 16.17
CA ALA A 281 -39.51 39.98 14.93
C ALA A 281 -40.99 39.53 15.01
N ASP A 282 -41.37 38.72 16.00
CA ASP A 282 -42.76 38.26 16.15
C ASP A 282 -43.36 38.71 17.48
N ARG A 283 -43.87 39.95 17.50
CA ARG A 283 -44.97 40.34 18.39
C ARG A 283 -46.28 40.07 17.67
N HIS A 284 -46.62 38.81 17.46
CA HIS A 284 -47.97 38.36 17.16
C HIS A 284 -48.17 36.97 17.76
N GLU A 285 -49.24 36.86 18.55
CA GLU A 285 -49.89 35.68 19.15
C GLU A 285 -49.04 34.44 19.42
N GLU A 286 -48.81 34.20 20.72
CA GLU A 286 -48.21 33.00 21.30
C GLU A 286 -48.96 31.73 20.89
N GLU A 287 -48.35 30.93 19.99
CA GLU A 287 -48.60 29.49 19.94
C GLU A 287 -47.46 28.74 20.62
N VAL A 288 -47.81 28.10 21.74
CA VAL A 288 -46.94 27.22 22.53
C VAL A 288 -46.54 26.02 21.65
N PRO A 289 -45.24 25.69 21.53
CA PRO A 289 -44.82 24.52 20.76
C PRO A 289 -45.43 23.24 21.35
N PRO A 290 -45.89 22.29 20.51
CA PRO A 290 -46.60 21.12 20.99
C PRO A 290 -45.70 20.31 21.93
N PRO A 291 -46.21 19.90 23.12
CA PRO A 291 -45.45 19.11 24.06
C PRO A 291 -45.02 17.79 23.42
N ALA A 292 -43.80 17.34 23.75
CA ALA A 292 -43.29 16.05 23.30
C ALA A 292 -44.32 14.92 23.57
N PRO A 293 -44.51 13.98 22.63
CA PRO A 293 -45.58 12.98 22.74
C PRO A 293 -45.43 12.15 24.02
N LEU A 294 -46.54 11.96 24.74
CA LEU A 294 -46.56 11.15 25.96
C LEU A 294 -46.22 9.69 25.64
N VAL A 295 -45.36 9.11 26.47
CA VAL A 295 -44.86 7.75 26.33
C VAL A 295 -45.31 6.91 27.51
N TYR A 296 -45.90 5.76 27.22
CA TYR A 296 -46.48 4.83 28.20
C TYR A 296 -45.67 3.53 28.29
N TYR A 297 -45.76 2.89 29.45
CA TYR A 297 -45.26 1.55 29.74
C TYR A 297 -46.40 0.71 30.32
N LEU A 298 -46.54 -0.54 29.89
CA LEU A 298 -47.55 -1.49 30.34
C LEU A 298 -46.90 -2.69 31.02
N MET A 299 -47.58 -3.28 32.01
CA MET A 299 -47.23 -4.60 32.56
C MET A 299 -48.11 -5.66 31.93
N LEU A 300 -47.57 -6.36 30.93
CA LEU A 300 -48.29 -7.46 30.25
C LEU A 300 -47.68 -8.79 30.71
N SER A 301 -48.51 -9.66 31.29
CA SER A 301 -48.10 -10.98 31.81
C SER A 301 -46.86 -10.92 32.73
N GLY A 302 -46.82 -9.94 33.63
CA GLY A 302 -45.72 -9.73 34.58
C GLY A 302 -44.45 -9.11 34.00
N LYS A 303 -44.42 -8.74 32.71
CA LYS A 303 -43.27 -8.09 32.07
C LYS A 303 -43.61 -6.67 31.62
N ARG A 304 -42.70 -5.73 31.91
CA ARG A 304 -42.80 -4.35 31.45
C ARG A 304 -42.56 -4.26 29.93
N LYS A 305 -43.53 -3.76 29.18
CA LYS A 305 -43.41 -3.38 27.76
C LYS A 305 -43.53 -1.87 27.59
N GLY A 306 -42.74 -1.30 26.69
CA GLY A 306 -42.64 0.14 26.43
C GLY A 306 -41.17 0.53 26.15
N PRO A 307 -40.87 1.77 25.72
CA PRO A 307 -41.78 2.91 25.54
C PRO A 307 -42.76 2.74 24.36
N MET A 308 -44.02 3.15 24.52
CA MET A 308 -45.03 3.13 23.45
C MET A 308 -45.98 4.33 23.48
N THR A 309 -46.63 4.62 22.36
CA THR A 309 -47.66 5.68 22.25
C THR A 309 -49.02 5.18 22.73
N LEU A 310 -49.95 6.10 23.01
CA LEU A 310 -51.32 5.78 23.41
C LEU A 310 -52.03 4.88 22.38
N ASP A 311 -51.83 5.11 21.08
CA ASP A 311 -52.41 4.28 20.02
C ASP A 311 -52.02 2.80 20.13
N LYS A 312 -50.77 2.53 20.53
CA LYS A 312 -50.30 1.16 20.75
C LYS A 312 -50.94 0.55 22.00
N VAL A 313 -51.17 1.34 23.05
CA VAL A 313 -51.92 0.89 24.24
C VAL A 313 -53.35 0.48 23.84
N MET A 314 -54.04 1.30 23.04
CA MET A 314 -55.38 0.99 22.53
C MET A 314 -55.40 -0.26 21.66
N HIS A 315 -54.32 -0.51 20.89
CA HIS A 315 -54.18 -1.73 20.11
C HIS A 315 -54.07 -3.00 20.99
N TYR A 316 -53.38 -2.92 22.13
CA TYR A 316 -53.30 -4.02 23.09
C TYR A 316 -54.66 -4.30 23.76
N LEU A 317 -55.43 -3.26 24.09
CA LEU A 317 -56.80 -3.39 24.61
C LEU A 317 -57.73 -4.04 23.58
N LYS A 318 -57.68 -3.59 22.31
CA LYS A 318 -58.48 -4.16 21.20
C LYS A 318 -58.20 -5.64 20.96
N ARG A 319 -56.97 -6.08 21.21
CA ARG A 319 -56.53 -7.47 21.00
C ARG A 319 -56.79 -8.39 22.20
N GLY A 320 -57.31 -7.85 23.31
CA GLY A 320 -57.48 -8.58 24.56
C GLY A 320 -56.16 -8.97 25.23
N GLU A 321 -55.05 -8.36 24.81
CA GLU A 321 -53.72 -8.58 25.40
C GLU A 321 -53.50 -7.69 26.63
N ALA A 322 -54.29 -6.62 26.75
CA ALA A 322 -54.43 -5.78 27.93
C ALA A 322 -55.92 -5.61 28.27
N SER A 323 -56.20 -5.26 29.50
CA SER A 323 -57.54 -5.10 30.09
C SER A 323 -57.54 -3.91 31.06
N ALA A 324 -58.71 -3.53 31.59
CA ALA A 324 -58.79 -2.34 32.47
C ALA A 324 -57.94 -2.48 33.75
N ASP A 325 -57.69 -3.70 34.22
CA ASP A 325 -56.84 -4.04 35.37
C ASP A 325 -55.34 -4.09 35.04
N THR A 326 -54.95 -3.97 33.77
CA THR A 326 -53.53 -3.94 33.38
C THR A 326 -52.85 -2.69 33.93
N LEU A 327 -51.66 -2.85 34.53
CA LEU A 327 -50.91 -1.71 35.07
C LEU A 327 -50.24 -0.91 33.94
N ILE A 328 -50.40 0.40 33.99
CA ILE A 328 -49.86 1.40 33.09
C ILE A 328 -49.10 2.49 33.86
N TRP A 329 -48.03 3.00 33.27
CA TRP A 329 -47.25 4.11 33.81
C TRP A 329 -46.74 5.01 32.69
N ARG A 330 -46.76 6.34 32.91
CA ARG A 330 -46.06 7.33 32.11
C ARG A 330 -45.32 8.33 32.97
N LYS A 331 -44.32 9.00 32.38
CA LYS A 331 -43.59 10.09 33.04
C LYS A 331 -44.60 11.16 33.49
N GLY A 332 -44.59 11.50 34.78
CA GLY A 332 -45.53 12.43 35.41
C GLY A 332 -46.61 11.77 36.29
N MET A 333 -46.73 10.44 36.30
CA MET A 333 -47.61 9.73 37.23
C MET A 333 -46.90 9.43 38.56
N PRO A 334 -47.60 9.51 39.71
CA PRO A 334 -47.02 9.23 41.04
C PRO A 334 -46.62 7.76 41.23
N GLY A 335 -47.11 6.85 40.39
CA GLY A 335 -46.83 5.42 40.43
C GLY A 335 -47.59 4.69 39.34
N TRP A 336 -47.43 3.36 39.27
CA TRP A 336 -48.21 2.51 38.38
C TRP A 336 -49.68 2.54 38.79
N LYS A 337 -50.57 2.70 37.81
CA LYS A 337 -52.03 2.66 38.00
C LYS A 337 -52.63 1.62 37.06
N THR A 338 -53.86 1.20 37.32
CA THR A 338 -54.60 0.39 36.33
C THR A 338 -55.05 1.26 35.16
N ILE A 339 -55.21 0.69 33.97
CA ILE A 339 -55.74 1.41 32.79
C ILE A 339 -57.13 2.00 33.09
N GLY A 340 -57.93 1.30 33.90
CA GLY A 340 -59.25 1.73 34.40
C GLY A 340 -59.26 3.04 35.15
N GLU A 341 -58.14 3.40 35.78
CA GLU A 341 -58.01 4.63 36.58
C GLU A 341 -57.52 5.83 35.75
N LEU A 342 -57.34 5.68 34.43
CA LEU A 342 -56.91 6.77 33.56
C LEU A 342 -58.11 7.39 32.84
N ASP A 343 -58.46 8.61 33.24
CA ASP A 343 -59.48 9.44 32.57
C ASP A 343 -59.14 9.74 31.10
N GLU A 344 -57.87 9.55 30.69
CA GLU A 344 -57.37 9.73 29.32
C GLU A 344 -57.78 8.59 28.36
N ILE A 345 -58.30 7.47 28.87
CA ILE A 345 -58.65 6.28 28.08
C ILE A 345 -60.15 5.99 28.24
N ASP A 346 -60.92 6.22 27.18
CA ASP A 346 -62.33 5.85 27.14
C ASP A 346 -62.48 4.32 27.03
N LEU A 347 -62.87 3.70 28.13
CA LEU A 347 -63.05 2.25 28.24
C LEU A 347 -64.46 1.77 27.84
N THR A 348 -65.38 2.66 27.50
CA THR A 348 -66.76 2.30 27.15
C THR A 348 -66.88 1.49 25.86
N GLN A 349 -65.82 1.46 25.06
CA GLN A 349 -65.73 0.72 23.79
C GLN A 349 -65.07 -0.66 23.94
N PHE A 350 -64.70 -1.06 25.16
CA PHE A 350 -63.98 -2.32 25.44
C PHE A 350 -64.73 -3.14 26.48
N PRO A 351 -64.71 -4.49 26.38
CA PRO A 351 -65.35 -5.33 27.38
C PRO A 351 -64.70 -5.07 28.75
N LEU A 352 -65.54 -4.76 29.75
CA LEU A 352 -65.10 -4.60 31.15
C LEU A 352 -64.41 -5.89 31.64
N PRO A 353 -63.48 -5.80 32.61
CA PRO A 353 -62.87 -6.97 33.22
C PRO A 353 -63.93 -7.94 33.73
N ILE A 354 -63.73 -9.23 33.47
CA ILE A 354 -64.53 -10.28 34.10
C ILE A 354 -64.10 -10.30 35.57
N GLU A 355 -65.05 -10.15 36.50
CA GLU A 355 -64.76 -10.28 37.93
C GLU A 355 -64.14 -11.65 38.23
N PRO A 356 -63.08 -11.73 39.06
CA PRO A 356 -62.48 -13.01 39.41
C PRO A 356 -63.42 -13.83 40.31
N SER A 357 -63.63 -15.10 39.96
CA SER A 357 -64.25 -16.13 40.81
C SER A 357 -63.31 -16.65 41.88
#